data_AF-A0A0L6UPB0-F1
#
_entry.id   AF-A0A0L6UPB0-F1
#
_cell.length_a   1.000
_cell.length_b   1.000
_cell.length_c   1.000
_cell.angle_alpha   90.00
_cell.angle_beta   90.00
_cell.angle_gamma   90.00
#
_symmetry.space_group_name_H-M   'P 1'
#
loop_
_entity.id
_entity.type
_entity.pdbx_description
1 polymer ?
#
loop_
_entity_poly.entity_id
_entity_poly.type
_entity_poly.pdbx_seq_one_letter_code
_entity_poly.pdbx_strand_id
1 'polypeptide(L)'
;MAKDHSQTTAATNVDKINSTILKTAIEAIPLLTLDNYTLWKNRVENMLDLREFLTPLTSPTGVLSTSEDFQLQTILKYKLKSSIHANVITHENEKSSKKIWIYL
;
A
#
# COMPACT_ATOMS: atom_id res chain seq x y z
N MET A 1 15.80 37.17 16.56
CA MET A 1 15.42 36.15 15.56
C MET A 1 15.02 34.88 16.31
N ALA A 2 13.73 34.64 16.55
CA ALA A 2 13.26 33.49 17.34
C ALA A 2 11.84 33.06 16.94
N LYS A 3 11.57 32.92 15.64
CA LYS A 3 10.25 32.52 15.12
C LYS A 3 10.24 31.22 14.29
N ASP A 4 11.39 30.58 14.07
CA ASP A 4 11.52 29.43 13.17
C ASP A 4 11.42 28.05 13.84
N HIS A 5 11.67 27.96 15.16
CA HIS A 5 11.72 26.66 15.84
C HIS A 5 10.35 26.02 16.10
N SER A 6 9.30 26.80 16.37
CA SER A 6 7.98 26.25 16.73
C SER A 6 7.23 25.63 15.55
N GLN A 7 7.45 26.12 14.32
CA GLN A 7 6.75 25.64 13.12
C GLN A 7 7.34 24.32 12.60
N THR A 8 8.67 24.19 12.70
CA THR A 8 9.42 22.98 12.32
C THR A 8 9.08 21.77 13.21
N THR A 9 8.86 21.98 14.52
CA THR A 9 8.52 20.87 15.45
C THR A 9 7.09 20.35 15.28
N ALA A 10 6.15 21.19 14.85
CA ALA A 10 4.78 20.75 14.60
C ALA A 10 4.67 19.89 13.33
N ALA A 11 5.36 20.27 12.25
CA ALA A 11 5.41 19.51 11.01
C ALA A 11 6.01 18.11 11.22
N THR A 12 7.14 18.01 11.94
CA THR A 12 7.78 16.71 12.21
C THR A 12 6.91 15.78 13.07
N ASN A 13 6.11 16.33 13.98
CA ASN A 13 5.16 15.54 14.76
C ASN A 13 4.00 14.99 13.91
N VAL A 14 3.47 15.79 12.97
CA VAL A 14 2.43 15.34 12.03
C VAL A 14 2.97 14.24 11.11
N ASP A 15 4.17 14.40 10.57
CA ASP A 15 4.81 13.38 9.72
C ASP A 15 5.06 12.07 10.48
N LYS A 16 5.43 12.17 11.76
CA LYS A 16 5.60 11.01 12.65
C LYS A 16 4.27 10.31 12.93
N ILE A 17 3.19 11.06 13.13
CA ILE A 17 1.84 10.50 13.31
C ILE A 17 1.39 9.79 12.03
N ASN A 18 1.55 10.42 10.86
CA ASN A 18 1.16 9.86 9.57
C ASN A 18 1.93 8.56 9.27
N SER A 19 3.24 8.54 9.49
CA SER A 19 4.06 7.34 9.31
C SER A 19 3.69 6.22 10.30
N THR A 20 3.30 6.56 11.53
CA THR A 20 2.84 5.58 12.52
C THR A 20 1.50 4.97 12.11
N ILE A 21 0.52 5.79 11.72
CA ILE A 21 -0.80 5.34 11.25
C ILE A 21 -0.64 4.40 10.05
N LEU A 22 0.19 4.80 9.08
CA LEU A 22 0.47 4.02 7.90
C LEU A 22 1.16 2.69 8.22
N LYS A 23 2.14 2.67 9.13
CA LYS A 23 2.77 1.44 9.61
C LYS A 23 1.72 0.51 10.23
N THR A 24 0.88 1.03 11.12
CA THR A 24 -0.20 0.27 11.75
C THR A 24 -1.20 -0.28 10.73
N ALA A 25 -1.56 0.50 9.70
CA ALA A 25 -2.43 0.04 8.63
C ALA A 25 -1.81 -1.14 7.85
N ILE A 26 -0.52 -1.07 7.50
CA ILE A 26 0.20 -2.15 6.80
C ILE A 26 0.29 -3.42 7.67
N GLU A 27 0.58 -3.28 8.95
CA GLU A 27 0.66 -4.40 9.90
C GLU A 27 -0.70 -5.07 10.08
N ALA A 28 -1.79 -4.31 10.08
CA ALA A 28 -3.16 -4.80 10.23
C ALA A 28 -3.71 -5.53 8.99
N ILE A 29 -3.05 -5.46 7.83
CA ILE A 29 -3.45 -6.25 6.65
C ILE A 29 -3.13 -7.73 6.94
N PRO A 30 -4.11 -8.65 6.94
CA PRO A 30 -3.86 -10.07 7.13
C PRO A 30 -3.14 -10.67 5.91
N LEU A 31 -2.63 -11.90 6.02
CA LEU A 31 -2.29 -12.67 4.81
C LEU A 31 -3.57 -13.03 4.07
N LEU A 32 -3.61 -12.83 2.76
CA LEU A 32 -4.74 -13.21 1.92
C LEU A 32 -4.84 -14.74 1.85
N THR A 33 -6.02 -15.23 2.17
CA THR A 33 -6.44 -16.63 2.07
C THR A 33 -7.74 -16.71 1.26
N LEU A 34 -8.22 -17.92 0.97
CA LEU A 34 -9.44 -18.12 0.19
C LEU A 34 -10.71 -17.64 0.92
N ASP A 35 -10.65 -17.53 2.24
CA ASP A 35 -11.78 -17.27 3.14
C ASP A 35 -11.85 -15.81 3.64
N ASN A 36 -10.83 -14.98 3.38
CA ASN A 36 -10.75 -13.63 3.97
C ASN A 36 -10.63 -12.48 2.96
N TYR A 37 -10.92 -12.72 1.67
CA TYR A 37 -10.70 -11.73 0.60
C TYR A 37 -11.34 -10.37 0.91
N THR A 38 -12.61 -10.32 1.30
CA THR A 38 -13.28 -9.05 1.59
C THR A 38 -12.60 -8.26 2.71
N LEU A 39 -12.20 -8.93 3.79
CA LEU A 39 -11.47 -8.29 4.89
C LEU A 39 -10.10 -7.80 4.42
N TRP A 40 -9.37 -8.64 3.68
CA TRP A 40 -8.06 -8.30 3.13
C TRP A 40 -8.15 -7.09 2.20
N LYS A 41 -9.09 -7.09 1.26
CA LYS A 41 -9.33 -6.03 0.28
C LYS A 41 -9.59 -4.70 0.98
N ASN A 42 -10.53 -4.68 1.92
CA ASN A 42 -10.86 -3.47 2.70
C ASN A 42 -9.63 -2.92 3.46
N ARG A 43 -8.77 -3.79 4.02
CA ARG A 43 -7.55 -3.35 4.73
C ARG A 43 -6.51 -2.78 3.78
N VAL A 44 -6.37 -3.35 2.58
CA VAL A 44 -5.45 -2.84 1.56
C VAL A 44 -5.96 -1.52 0.99
N GLU A 45 -7.24 -1.40 0.66
CA GLU A 45 -7.83 -0.15 0.16
C GLU A 45 -7.70 0.98 1.18
N ASN A 46 -7.98 0.72 2.46
CA ASN A 46 -7.74 1.71 3.52
C ASN A 46 -6.27 2.18 3.58
N MET A 47 -5.30 1.27 3.39
CA MET A 47 -3.88 1.64 3.36
C MET A 47 -3.54 2.46 2.10
N LEU A 48 -4.14 2.14 0.96
CA LEU A 48 -3.98 2.89 -0.28
C LEU A 48 -4.57 4.30 -0.17
N ASP A 49 -5.73 4.46 0.45
CA ASP A 49 -6.36 5.76 0.68
C ASP A 49 -5.52 6.66 1.58
N LEU A 50 -4.89 6.10 2.62
CA LEU A 50 -3.94 6.83 3.48
C LEU A 50 -2.72 7.37 2.72
N ARG A 51 -2.42 6.84 1.52
CA ARG A 51 -1.34 7.31 0.65
C ARG A 51 -1.84 7.93 -0.65
N GLU A 52 -3.14 8.09 -0.83
CA GLU A 52 -3.77 8.55 -2.09
C GLU A 52 -3.43 7.66 -3.30
N PHE A 53 -3.07 6.39 -3.06
CA PHE A 53 -2.65 5.44 -4.11
C PHE A 53 -3.82 4.67 -4.73
N LEU A 54 -5.02 4.73 -4.16
CA LEU A 54 -6.16 3.95 -4.65
C LEU A 54 -6.51 4.33 -6.09
N THR A 55 -6.64 5.62 -6.40
CA THR A 55 -6.95 6.09 -7.76
C THR A 55 -5.79 5.82 -8.72
N PRO A 56 -4.52 6.16 -8.40
CA PRO A 56 -3.36 5.78 -9.21
C PRO A 56 -3.31 4.29 -9.57
N LEU A 57 -3.62 3.40 -8.63
CA LEU A 57 -3.57 1.95 -8.82
C LEU A 57 -4.74 1.41 -9.63
N THR A 58 -5.96 1.86 -9.36
CA THR A 58 -7.20 1.26 -9.91
C THR A 58 -7.67 1.89 -11.22
N SER A 59 -7.31 3.14 -11.47
CA SER A 59 -7.71 3.83 -12.70
C SER A 59 -6.88 3.38 -13.91
N PRO A 60 -7.47 3.21 -15.10
CA PRO A 60 -6.75 2.99 -16.35
C PRO A 60 -5.70 4.09 -16.65
N THR A 61 -6.00 5.33 -16.26
CA THR A 61 -5.13 6.50 -16.49
C THR A 61 -4.27 6.85 -15.28
N GLY A 62 -4.43 6.15 -14.15
CA GLY A 62 -3.62 6.38 -12.96
C GLY A 62 -2.14 6.12 -13.23
N VAL A 63 -1.25 6.88 -12.58
CA VAL A 63 0.19 6.71 -12.74
C VAL A 63 0.81 6.58 -11.35
N LEU A 64 1.63 5.55 -11.17
CA LEU A 64 2.50 5.37 -10.02
C LEU A 64 3.94 5.64 -10.47
N SER A 65 4.72 6.34 -9.65
CA SER A 65 6.16 6.39 -9.84
C SER A 65 6.78 5.01 -9.64
N THR A 66 8.01 4.81 -10.14
CA THR A 66 8.74 3.55 -9.97
C THR A 66 8.91 3.16 -8.50
N SER A 67 9.13 4.12 -7.61
CA SER A 67 9.27 3.86 -6.16
C SER A 67 7.95 3.43 -5.52
N GLU A 68 6.84 4.06 -5.92
CA GLU A 68 5.52 3.73 -5.40
C GLU A 68 5.07 2.34 -5.89
N ASP A 69 5.25 2.05 -7.18
CA ASP A 69 4.96 0.73 -7.74
C ASP A 69 5.79 -0.36 -7.06
N PHE A 70 7.09 -0.11 -6.84
CA PHE A 70 7.96 -1.04 -6.13
C PHE A 70 7.52 -1.28 -4.67
N GLN A 71 7.12 -0.23 -3.95
CA GLN A 71 6.60 -0.37 -2.59
C GLN A 71 5.29 -1.17 -2.57
N LEU A 72 4.38 -0.89 -3.51
CA LEU A 72 3.08 -1.57 -3.58
C LEU A 72 3.20 -3.03 -3.98
N GLN A 73 3.99 -3.37 -5.01
CA GLN A 73 4.22 -4.78 -5.37
C GLN A 73 4.81 -5.57 -4.19
N THR A 74 5.65 -4.93 -3.38
CA THR A 74 6.28 -5.52 -2.22
C THR A 74 5.21 -5.87 -1.19
N ILE A 75 4.41 -4.89 -0.78
CA ILE A 75 3.31 -5.11 0.18
C ILE A 75 2.33 -6.17 -0.32
N LEU A 76 1.88 -6.07 -1.58
CA LEU A 76 0.92 -7.00 -2.15
C LEU A 76 1.46 -8.44 -2.09
N LYS A 77 2.67 -8.70 -2.60
CA LYS A 77 3.28 -10.04 -2.58
C LYS A 77 3.48 -10.60 -1.17
N TYR A 78 3.96 -9.78 -0.24
CA TYR A 78 4.17 -10.23 1.15
C TYR A 78 2.87 -10.49 1.91
N LYS A 79 1.75 -9.95 1.44
CA LYS A 79 0.42 -10.16 2.03
C LYS A 79 -0.38 -11.25 1.32
N LEU A 80 0.24 -12.12 0.52
CA LEU A 80 -0.38 -13.32 -0.04
C LEU A 80 0.08 -14.57 0.71
N LYS A 81 -0.86 -15.46 1.07
CA LYS A 81 -0.48 -16.84 1.42
C LYS A 81 0.19 -17.50 0.21
N SER A 82 1.18 -18.36 0.44
CA SER A 82 1.93 -19.04 -0.62
C SER A 82 1.05 -19.69 -1.71
N SER A 83 -0.06 -20.34 -1.31
CA SER A 83 -1.01 -20.94 -2.25
C SER A 83 -1.73 -19.92 -3.14
N ILE A 84 -2.01 -18.71 -2.63
CA ILE A 84 -2.59 -17.61 -3.41
C ILE A 84 -1.50 -16.99 -4.29
N HIS A 85 -0.31 -16.79 -3.74
CA HIS A 85 0.83 -16.21 -4.47
C HIS A 85 1.14 -17.00 -5.75
N ALA A 86 1.14 -18.34 -5.69
CA ALA A 86 1.40 -19.19 -6.85
C ALA A 86 0.37 -19.05 -7.98
N ASN A 87 -0.86 -18.63 -7.66
CA ASN A 87 -1.94 -18.49 -8.63
C ASN A 87 -2.06 -17.06 -9.18
N VAL A 88 -1.67 -16.06 -8.38
CA VAL A 88 -1.82 -14.64 -8.71
C VAL A 88 -0.56 -14.08 -9.36
N ILE A 89 0.63 -14.46 -8.88
CA ILE A 89 1.90 -13.87 -9.32
C ILE A 89 2.48 -14.67 -10.49
N THR A 90 2.73 -13.98 -11.60
CA THR A 90 3.27 -14.54 -12.84
C THR A 90 4.46 -13.72 -13.33
N HIS A 91 5.24 -14.25 -14.27
CA HIS A 91 6.33 -13.51 -14.90
C HIS A 91 5.88 -12.23 -15.60
N GLU A 92 4.60 -12.13 -16.00
CA GLU A 92 4.06 -10.94 -16.65
C GLU A 92 3.71 -9.82 -15.66
N ASN A 93 3.22 -10.16 -14.47
CA ASN A 93 2.71 -9.18 -13.51
C ASN A 93 3.63 -8.91 -12.32
N GLU A 94 4.66 -9.74 -12.08
CA GLU A 94 5.45 -9.67 -10.86
C GLU A 94 6.16 -8.31 -10.63
N LYS A 95 6.33 -7.49 -11.66
CA LYS A 95 6.95 -6.16 -11.59
C LYS A 95 5.96 -5.01 -11.80
N SER A 96 4.68 -5.25 -11.54
CA SER A 96 3.63 -4.24 -11.71
C SER A 96 2.55 -4.41 -10.65
N SER A 97 2.48 -3.45 -9.72
CA SER A 97 1.44 -3.44 -8.69
C SER A 97 0.04 -3.40 -9.29
N LYS A 98 -0.15 -2.64 -10.38
CA LYS A 98 -1.40 -2.58 -11.15
C LYS A 98 -1.82 -3.93 -11.69
N LYS A 99 -0.91 -4.65 -12.37
CA LYS A 99 -1.24 -5.97 -12.93
C LYS A 99 -1.53 -6.98 -11.83
N ILE A 100 -0.77 -6.95 -10.72
CA ILE A 100 -1.04 -7.81 -9.56
C ILE A 100 -2.44 -7.52 -9.00
N TRP A 101 -2.82 -6.25 -8.87
CA TRP A 101 -4.13 -5.84 -8.38
C TRP A 101 -5.29 -6.34 -9.26
N ILE A 102 -5.13 -6.32 -10.59
CA ILE A 102 -6.15 -6.82 -11.52
C ILE A 102 -6.37 -8.33 -11.38
N TYR A 103 -5.34 -9.08 -10.99
CA TYR A 103 -5.41 -10.54 -10.81
C TYR A 103 -5.97 -10.95 -9.43
N LEU A 104 -6.25 -9.98 -8.55
CA LEU A 104 -6.75 -10.17 -7.18
C LEU A 104 -8.23 -9.80 -7.04
#